data_AF-B6VLZ1-F1
#
_entry.id   AF-B6VLZ1-F1
#
_cell.length_a   1.000
_cell.length_b   1.000
_cell.length_c   1.000
_cell.angle_alpha   90.00
_cell.angle_beta   90.00
_cell.angle_gamma   90.00
#
_symmetry.space_group_name_H-M   'P 1'
#
loop_
_entity.id
_entity.type
_entity.pdbx_description
1 polymer ?
#
loop_
_entity_poly.entity_id
_entity_poly.type
_entity_poly.pdbx_seq_one_letter_code
_entity_poly.pdbx_strand_id
1 'polypeptide(L)'
;MSELIDLLQEHNSDYQKSKRLQYEMFKPGLPRESTLAEQIMWQVNPDDHGWRHNIVGNLPDFLALYFATRYKKIFTQSGCNGRRCANTFLRQFGENVLPRLNKVTERYQFKNRVSGVTPFPFIEQLERLVTLERKDIRQLAWGISHFIAENYENASAQYVNQQPASEQDARERLIRIYSY
;
A
#
# COMPACT_ATOMS: atom_id res chain seq x y z
N MET A 1 22.52 -38.44 1.48
CA MET A 1 21.47 -38.81 2.46
C MET A 1 21.62 -38.13 3.83
N SER A 2 22.68 -37.34 4.09
CA SER A 2 22.88 -36.66 5.38
C SER A 2 22.53 -35.16 5.39
N GLU A 3 22.33 -34.52 4.24
CA GLU A 3 22.12 -33.05 4.14
C GLU A 3 20.65 -32.62 4.16
N LEU A 4 19.70 -33.56 4.13
CA LEU A 4 18.26 -33.26 4.09
C LEU A 4 17.58 -33.21 5.47
N ILE A 5 18.31 -33.54 6.56
CA ILE A 5 17.77 -33.53 7.93
C ILE A 5 18.08 -32.20 8.66
N ASP A 6 19.11 -31.47 8.24
CA ASP A 6 19.47 -30.17 8.85
C ASP A 6 18.51 -29.02 8.50
N LEU A 7 17.70 -29.15 7.45
CA LEU A 7 16.74 -28.11 7.04
C LEU A 7 15.45 -28.07 7.87
N LEU A 8 15.25 -29.04 8.77
CA LEU A 8 14.06 -29.13 9.65
C LEU A 8 14.41 -29.11 11.14
N GLN A 9 15.63 -28.73 11.53
CA GLN A 9 15.94 -28.46 12.92
C GLN A 9 15.48 -27.05 13.30
N GLU A 10 14.27 -26.95 13.84
CA GLU A 10 13.85 -25.78 14.63
C GLU A 10 14.82 -25.61 15.80
N HIS A 11 15.75 -24.67 15.67
CA HIS A 11 16.68 -24.37 16.75
C HIS A 11 15.91 -23.71 17.90
N ASN A 12 16.15 -24.16 19.13
CA ASN A 12 15.60 -23.55 20.37
C ASN A 12 15.82 -22.03 20.48
N SER A 13 16.74 -21.46 19.69
CA SER A 13 16.96 -20.02 19.54
C SER A 13 15.80 -19.28 18.88
N ASP A 14 15.02 -19.93 18.01
CA ASP A 14 13.98 -19.27 17.22
C ASP A 14 12.69 -19.10 18.03
N TYR A 15 12.40 -20.04 18.93
CA TYR A 15 11.41 -19.86 19.99
C TYR A 15 11.79 -18.69 20.91
N GLN A 16 13.07 -18.57 21.29
CA GLN A 16 13.57 -17.45 22.12
C GLN A 16 13.48 -16.09 21.39
N LYS A 17 13.76 -16.04 20.07
CA LYS A 17 13.59 -14.84 19.24
C LYS A 17 12.12 -14.42 19.10
N SER A 18 11.23 -15.38 18.86
CA SER A 18 9.77 -15.19 18.81
C SER A 18 9.23 -14.64 20.14
N LYS A 19 9.62 -15.25 21.26
CA LYS A 19 9.20 -14.83 22.60
C LYS A 19 9.75 -13.44 22.97
N ARG A 20 10.97 -13.09 22.51
CA ARG A 20 11.55 -11.73 22.66
C ARG A 20 10.82 -10.71 21.78
N LEU A 21 10.47 -11.05 20.54
CA LEU A 21 9.67 -10.20 19.64
C LEU A 21 8.28 -9.95 20.23
N GLN A 22 7.62 -10.96 20.79
CA GLN A 22 6.35 -10.79 21.49
C GLN A 22 6.50 -9.96 22.77
N TYR A 23 7.54 -10.17 23.58
CA TYR A 23 7.80 -9.32 24.77
C TYR A 23 8.11 -7.85 24.39
N GLU A 24 8.75 -7.62 23.24
CA GLU A 24 8.95 -6.26 22.69
C GLU A 24 7.68 -5.64 22.12
N MET A 25 6.75 -6.44 21.58
CA MET A 25 5.40 -5.98 21.16
C MET A 25 4.55 -5.45 22.33
N PHE A 26 4.93 -5.73 23.58
CA PHE A 26 4.22 -5.32 24.79
C PHE A 26 5.09 -4.52 25.79
N LYS A 27 6.06 -3.70 25.32
CA LYS A 27 6.74 -2.74 26.22
C LYS A 27 5.73 -1.71 26.78
N PRO A 28 5.72 -1.45 28.09
CA PRO A 28 4.74 -0.58 28.72
C PRO A 28 5.01 0.89 28.37
N GLY A 29 4.01 1.59 27.82
CA GLY A 29 4.03 3.05 27.61
C GLY A 29 3.63 3.53 26.21
N LEU A 30 3.64 2.66 25.19
CA LEU A 30 3.14 3.02 23.86
C LEU A 30 1.60 2.78 23.79
N PRO A 31 0.81 3.72 23.24
CA PRO A 31 -0.62 3.51 23.01
C PRO A 31 -0.89 2.23 22.20
N ARG A 32 -1.95 1.49 22.55
CA ARG A 32 -2.31 0.23 21.86
C ARG A 32 -2.67 0.42 20.39
N GLU A 33 -3.04 1.64 20.01
CA GLU A 33 -3.43 2.01 18.64
C GLU A 33 -2.24 2.48 17.78
N SER A 34 -1.01 2.41 18.29
CA SER A 34 0.17 2.85 17.55
C SER A 34 0.51 1.93 16.37
N THR A 35 0.79 2.56 15.23
CA THR A 35 1.19 1.89 13.99
C THR A 35 2.55 1.19 14.13
N LEU A 36 2.83 0.23 13.24
CA LEU A 36 4.14 -0.47 13.22
C LEU A 36 5.32 0.52 13.10
N ALA A 37 5.15 1.59 12.31
CA ALA A 37 6.15 2.64 12.16
C ALA A 37 6.45 3.35 13.49
N GLU A 38 5.41 3.68 14.26
CA GLU A 38 5.54 4.31 15.57
C GLU A 38 6.19 3.39 16.60
N GLN A 39 5.88 2.09 16.56
CA GLN A 39 6.54 1.09 17.40
C GLN A 39 8.05 1.03 17.13
N ILE A 40 8.46 1.00 15.86
CA ILE A 40 9.88 1.01 15.47
C ILE A 40 10.58 2.27 15.99
N MET A 41 9.91 3.42 15.87
CA MET A 41 10.43 4.70 16.33
C MET A 41 10.46 4.81 17.88
N TRP A 42 9.51 4.21 18.58
CA TRP A 42 9.41 4.17 20.04
C TRP A 42 10.55 3.38 20.68
N GLN A 43 10.91 2.24 20.08
CA GLN A 43 12.04 1.41 20.56
C GLN A 43 13.36 2.18 20.68
N VAL A 44 13.51 3.24 19.89
CA VAL A 44 14.76 4.00 19.75
C VAL A 44 14.74 5.29 20.58
N ASN A 45 13.58 5.96 20.62
CA ASN A 45 13.41 7.22 21.32
C ASN A 45 11.95 7.36 21.75
N PRO A 46 11.58 7.03 23.00
CA PRO A 46 10.19 7.17 23.46
C PRO A 46 9.80 8.64 23.73
N ASP A 47 10.75 9.49 24.15
CA ASP A 47 10.50 10.87 24.60
C ASP A 47 9.79 11.74 23.55
N ASP A 48 10.15 11.58 22.27
CA ASP A 48 9.65 12.42 21.17
C ASP A 48 8.41 11.82 20.47
N HIS A 49 7.69 10.88 21.10
CA HIS A 49 6.53 10.23 20.49
C HIS A 49 5.43 11.20 20.08
N GLY A 50 4.96 12.07 20.99
CA GLY A 50 3.85 12.99 20.70
C GLY A 50 4.11 13.91 19.51
N TRP A 51 5.34 14.43 19.40
CA TRP A 51 5.73 15.26 18.25
C TRP A 51 5.81 14.46 16.95
N ARG A 52 6.39 13.25 16.97
CA ARG A 52 6.52 12.41 15.76
C ARG A 52 5.18 11.84 15.30
N HIS A 53 4.24 11.58 16.20
CA HIS A 53 2.88 11.13 15.87
C HIS A 53 2.20 12.11 14.90
N ASN A 54 2.33 13.43 15.13
CA ASN A 54 1.76 14.45 14.24
C ASN A 54 2.32 14.40 12.81
N ILE A 55 3.56 13.90 12.64
CA ILE A 55 4.24 13.81 11.34
C ILE A 55 3.94 12.46 10.68
N VAL A 56 4.09 11.37 11.43
CA VAL A 56 4.11 10.00 10.89
C VAL A 56 2.74 9.33 10.94
N GLY A 57 1.91 9.66 11.93
CA GLY A 57 0.58 9.08 12.08
C GLY A 57 -0.39 9.43 10.95
N ASN A 58 -0.13 10.52 10.22
CA ASN A 58 -0.92 10.92 9.05
C ASN A 58 -0.37 10.36 7.72
N LEU A 59 0.77 9.66 7.73
CA LEU A 59 1.35 9.10 6.52
C LEU A 59 0.74 7.73 6.20
N PRO A 60 0.56 7.40 4.92
CA PRO A 60 0.31 6.01 4.52
C PRO A 60 1.40 5.06 5.03
N ASP A 61 1.01 3.84 5.39
CA ASP A 61 1.88 2.86 6.07
C ASP A 61 3.24 2.65 5.38
N PHE A 62 3.27 2.58 4.04
CA PHE A 62 4.50 2.37 3.29
C PHE A 62 5.50 3.53 3.46
N LEU A 63 5.01 4.77 3.50
CA LEU A 63 5.84 5.95 3.77
C LEU A 63 6.23 6.01 5.24
N ALA A 64 5.27 5.79 6.13
CA ALA A 64 5.51 5.78 7.57
C ALA A 64 6.63 4.79 7.93
N LEU A 65 6.60 3.57 7.36
CA LEU A 65 7.61 2.54 7.57
C LEU A 65 8.99 2.94 7.03
N TYR A 66 9.05 3.59 5.86
CA TYR A 66 10.29 4.12 5.31
C TYR A 66 10.92 5.16 6.25
N PHE A 67 10.12 6.14 6.71
CA PHE A 67 10.57 7.17 7.63
C PHE A 67 11.01 6.58 8.97
N ALA A 68 10.28 5.61 9.51
CA ALA A 68 10.63 4.90 10.75
C ALA A 68 11.96 4.16 10.65
N THR A 69 12.14 3.40 9.57
CA THR A 69 13.37 2.64 9.34
C THR A 69 14.58 3.58 9.17
N ARG A 70 14.40 4.67 8.41
CA ARG A 70 15.47 5.66 8.21
C ARG A 70 15.78 6.44 9.48
N TYR A 71 14.76 6.83 10.25
CA TYR A 71 14.92 7.48 11.55
C TYR A 71 15.74 6.61 12.51
N LYS A 72 15.36 5.34 12.68
CA LYS A 72 16.08 4.37 13.50
C LYS A 72 17.54 4.25 13.09
N LYS A 73 17.80 4.17 11.77
CA LYS A 73 19.16 4.11 11.23
C LYS A 73 19.99 5.36 11.55
N ILE A 74 19.44 6.56 11.36
CA ILE A 74 20.15 7.81 11.66
C ILE A 74 20.43 7.91 13.16
N PHE A 75 19.45 7.57 13.99
CA PHE A 75 19.58 7.65 15.44
C PHE A 75 20.69 6.75 15.96
N THR A 76 20.77 5.50 15.49
CA THR A 76 21.80 4.55 15.94
C THR A 76 23.19 4.87 15.38
N GLN A 77 23.28 5.42 14.16
CA GLN A 77 24.56 5.70 13.50
C GLN A 77 25.21 7.01 13.95
N SER A 78 24.44 8.00 14.38
CA SER A 78 24.97 9.34 14.75
C SER A 78 25.44 9.46 16.21
N GLY A 79 25.52 8.35 16.95
CA GLY A 79 26.09 8.29 18.31
C GLY A 79 25.41 9.27 19.27
N CYS A 80 26.20 10.10 19.96
CA CYS A 80 25.71 11.09 20.94
C CYS A 80 24.74 12.13 20.36
N ASN A 81 24.78 12.37 19.04
CA ASN A 81 23.90 13.31 18.35
C ASN A 81 22.72 12.63 17.62
N GLY A 82 22.50 11.33 17.86
CA GLY A 82 21.44 10.51 17.26
C GLY A 82 20.06 11.17 17.26
N ARG A 83 19.61 11.63 18.42
CA ARG A 83 18.30 12.29 18.58
C ARG A 83 18.18 13.55 17.72
N ARG A 84 19.19 14.42 17.76
CA ARG A 84 19.19 15.68 16.99
C ARG A 84 19.16 15.41 15.49
N CYS A 85 20.05 14.56 14.99
CA CYS A 85 20.15 14.23 13.56
C CYS A 85 18.86 13.57 13.04
N ALA A 86 18.30 12.62 13.79
CA ALA A 86 17.08 11.92 13.39
C ALA A 86 15.86 12.86 13.41
N ASN A 87 15.76 13.77 14.39
CA ASN A 87 14.69 14.76 14.44
C ASN A 87 14.83 15.82 13.33
N THR A 88 16.05 16.26 13.00
CA THR A 88 16.29 17.15 11.86
C THR A 88 15.82 16.52 10.54
N PHE A 89 16.09 15.24 10.33
CA PHE A 89 15.59 14.50 9.17
C PHE A 89 14.05 14.52 9.09
N LEU A 90 13.34 14.22 10.19
CA LEU A 90 11.88 14.25 10.18
C LEU A 90 11.32 15.65 9.94
N ARG A 91 11.94 16.72 10.46
CA ARG A 91 11.52 18.10 10.16
C ARG A 91 11.67 18.43 8.68
N GLN A 92 12.84 18.14 8.12
CA GLN A 92 13.14 18.48 6.73
C GLN A 92 12.30 17.70 5.73
N PHE A 93 12.03 16.43 5.99
CA PHE A 93 11.34 15.57 5.02
C PHE A 93 9.89 15.32 5.38
N GLY A 94 9.58 15.03 6.65
CA GLY A 94 8.23 14.69 7.08
C GLY A 94 7.22 15.81 6.84
N GLU A 95 7.59 17.06 7.17
CA GLU A 95 6.70 18.23 6.98
C GLU A 95 6.45 18.54 5.48
N ASN A 96 7.41 18.25 4.61
CA ASN A 96 7.33 18.56 3.18
C ASN A 96 6.66 17.46 2.34
N VAL A 97 6.67 16.21 2.82
CA VAL A 97 6.21 15.05 2.05
C VAL A 97 4.69 14.99 1.97
N LEU A 98 3.97 15.31 3.06
CA LEU A 98 2.50 15.29 3.08
C LEU A 98 1.88 16.24 2.02
N PRO A 99 2.25 17.54 1.95
CA PRO A 99 1.74 18.43 0.90
C PRO A 99 2.04 17.93 -0.51
N ARG A 100 3.22 17.34 -0.72
CA ARG A 100 3.63 16.83 -2.03
C ARG A 100 2.85 15.57 -2.40
N LEU A 101 2.64 14.66 -1.45
CA LEU A 101 1.83 13.48 -1.62
C LEU A 101 0.41 13.87 -2.01
N ASN A 102 -0.20 14.81 -1.27
CA ASN A 102 -1.55 15.29 -1.57
C ASN A 102 -1.68 15.83 -3.00
N LYS A 103 -0.70 16.62 -3.47
CA LYS A 103 -0.68 17.12 -4.86
C LYS A 103 -0.59 15.99 -5.89
N VAL A 104 0.20 14.95 -5.63
CA VAL A 104 0.34 13.80 -6.52
C VAL A 104 -0.94 12.96 -6.51
N THR A 105 -1.48 12.68 -5.33
CA THR A 105 -2.74 11.95 -5.15
C THR A 105 -3.89 12.68 -5.84
N GLU A 106 -3.98 14.02 -5.75
CA GLU A 106 -4.98 14.82 -6.45
C GLU A 106 -4.77 14.78 -7.97
N ARG A 107 -3.53 14.95 -8.44
CA ARG A 107 -3.20 14.95 -9.87
C ARG A 107 -3.51 13.61 -10.54
N TYR A 108 -3.21 12.51 -9.86
CA TYR A 108 -3.44 11.16 -10.34
C TYR A 108 -4.67 10.52 -9.68
N GLN A 109 -5.56 11.34 -9.12
CA GLN A 109 -6.81 10.83 -8.60
C GLN A 109 -7.55 10.15 -9.74
N PHE A 110 -7.88 8.88 -9.54
CA PHE A 110 -8.55 8.10 -10.55
C PHE A 110 -9.99 8.59 -10.66
N LYS A 111 -10.22 9.56 -11.56
CA LYS A 111 -11.53 10.14 -11.85
C LYS A 111 -12.32 9.15 -12.70
N ASN A 112 -12.89 8.15 -12.05
CA ASN A 112 -13.74 7.19 -12.72
C ASN A 112 -15.05 7.83 -13.13
N ARG A 113 -15.21 8.05 -14.43
CA ARG A 113 -16.54 7.99 -15.04
C ARG A 113 -16.84 6.52 -15.21
N VAL A 114 -17.73 6.00 -14.37
CA VAL A 114 -18.26 4.64 -14.50
C VAL A 114 -18.84 4.52 -15.91
N SER A 115 -18.36 3.53 -16.65
CA SER A 115 -18.81 3.26 -18.01
C SER A 115 -19.24 1.80 -18.08
N GLY A 116 -20.55 1.56 -18.22
CA GLY A 116 -21.17 0.24 -18.35
C GLY A 116 -22.19 -0.15 -17.26
N VAL A 117 -22.90 -1.26 -17.52
CA VAL A 117 -24.06 -1.84 -16.80
C VAL A 117 -23.75 -2.19 -15.34
N THR A 118 -22.48 -2.45 -15.05
CA THR A 118 -21.96 -2.70 -13.72
C THR A 118 -20.77 -1.79 -13.48
N PRO A 119 -20.71 -1.09 -12.34
CA PRO A 119 -19.52 -0.32 -11.99
C PRO A 119 -18.31 -1.24 -12.00
N PHE A 120 -17.20 -0.79 -12.60
CA PHE A 120 -15.96 -1.54 -12.64
C PHE A 120 -15.64 -2.03 -11.21
N PRO A 121 -15.76 -3.33 -10.92
CA PRO A 121 -15.89 -3.79 -9.53
C PRO A 121 -14.55 -3.81 -8.80
N PHE A 122 -13.48 -3.47 -9.51
CA PHE A 122 -12.09 -3.58 -9.08
C PHE A 122 -11.49 -2.25 -8.59
N ILE A 123 -12.27 -1.16 -8.54
CA ILE A 123 -11.78 0.19 -8.20
C ILE A 123 -11.11 0.21 -6.83
N GLU A 124 -11.80 -0.26 -5.78
CA GLU A 124 -11.27 -0.25 -4.41
C GLU A 124 -9.97 -1.08 -4.29
N GLN A 125 -9.90 -2.19 -5.01
CA GLN A 125 -8.75 -3.09 -5.02
C GLN A 125 -7.56 -2.47 -5.75
N LEU A 126 -7.81 -1.72 -6.83
CA LEU A 126 -6.78 -0.97 -7.56
C LEU A 126 -6.25 0.22 -6.77
N GLU A 127 -7.11 0.92 -6.02
CA GLU A 127 -6.68 2.00 -5.13
C GLU A 127 -5.76 1.49 -4.01
N ARG A 128 -5.96 0.24 -3.57
CA ARG A 128 -5.16 -0.44 -2.55
C ARG A 128 -4.08 -1.36 -3.13
N LEU A 129 -3.74 -1.23 -4.41
CA LEU A 129 -2.84 -2.19 -5.09
C LEU A 129 -1.48 -2.34 -4.42
N VAL A 130 -0.96 -1.27 -3.81
CA VAL A 130 0.31 -1.27 -3.07
C VAL A 130 0.26 -2.04 -1.75
N THR A 131 -0.93 -2.31 -1.21
CA THR A 131 -1.12 -3.07 0.03
C THR A 131 -1.51 -4.53 -0.24
N LEU A 132 -1.77 -4.91 -1.50
CA LEU A 132 -2.18 -6.27 -1.87
C LEU A 132 -1.00 -7.24 -1.89
N GLU A 133 -1.22 -8.47 -1.45
CA GLU A 133 -0.21 -9.52 -1.59
C GLU A 133 -0.10 -10.02 -3.04
N ARG A 134 1.00 -10.70 -3.37
CA ARG A 134 1.23 -11.23 -4.72
C ARG A 134 0.09 -12.13 -5.21
N LYS A 135 -0.53 -12.90 -4.32
CA LYS A 135 -1.67 -13.77 -4.65
C LYS A 135 -2.90 -12.93 -5.02
N ASP A 136 -3.19 -11.91 -4.23
CA ASP A 136 -4.33 -11.02 -4.44
C ASP A 136 -4.17 -10.20 -5.72
N ILE A 137 -2.96 -9.74 -6.02
CA ILE A 137 -2.63 -9.06 -7.29
C ILE A 137 -2.90 -9.99 -8.48
N ARG A 138 -2.54 -11.28 -8.38
CA ARG A 138 -2.81 -12.25 -9.45
C ARG A 138 -4.31 -12.48 -9.65
N GLN A 139 -5.06 -12.60 -8.55
CA GLN A 139 -6.52 -12.78 -8.60
C GLN A 139 -7.21 -11.54 -9.18
N LEU A 140 -6.77 -10.35 -8.78
CA LEU A 140 -7.23 -9.08 -9.33
C LEU A 140 -6.98 -8.99 -10.85
N ALA A 141 -5.77 -9.33 -11.29
CA ALA A 141 -5.43 -9.33 -12.72
C ALA A 141 -6.32 -10.30 -13.51
N TRP A 142 -6.53 -11.52 -12.99
CA TRP A 142 -7.42 -12.50 -13.61
C TRP A 142 -8.87 -11.99 -13.69
N GLY A 143 -9.39 -11.41 -12.59
CA GLY A 143 -10.74 -10.85 -12.55
C GLY A 143 -10.94 -9.72 -13.55
N ILE A 144 -9.96 -8.81 -13.67
CA ILE A 144 -9.99 -7.73 -14.67
C ILE A 144 -9.98 -8.30 -16.09
N SER A 145 -9.12 -9.27 -16.39
CA SER A 145 -9.07 -9.91 -17.71
C SER A 145 -10.39 -10.59 -18.06
N HIS A 146 -11.00 -11.31 -17.11
CA HIS A 146 -12.27 -11.98 -17.33
C HIS A 146 -13.41 -10.99 -17.55
N PHE A 147 -13.48 -9.93 -16.73
CA PHE A 147 -14.46 -8.86 -16.91
C PHE A 147 -14.34 -8.20 -18.28
N ILE A 148 -13.12 -7.88 -18.74
CA ILE A 148 -12.91 -7.29 -20.07
C ILE A 148 -13.33 -8.27 -21.17
N ALA A 149 -12.98 -9.56 -21.05
CA ALA A 149 -13.34 -10.58 -22.01
C ALA A 149 -14.85 -10.77 -22.12
N GLU A 150 -15.57 -10.89 -21.01
CA GLU A 150 -17.03 -11.03 -20.99
C GLU A 150 -17.73 -9.80 -21.57
N ASN A 151 -17.28 -8.59 -21.21
CA ASN A 151 -17.85 -7.37 -21.78
C ASN A 151 -17.59 -7.28 -23.30
N TYR A 152 -16.41 -7.70 -23.76
CA TYR A 152 -16.10 -7.77 -25.17
C TYR A 152 -16.94 -8.82 -25.91
N GLU A 153 -17.08 -10.02 -25.37
CA GLU A 153 -17.94 -11.08 -25.93
C GLU A 153 -19.39 -10.62 -26.02
N ASN A 154 -19.93 -10.00 -24.96
CA ASN A 154 -21.29 -9.45 -24.96
C ASN A 154 -21.47 -8.33 -26.00
N ALA A 155 -20.53 -7.40 -26.10
CA ALA A 155 -20.57 -6.33 -27.09
C ALA A 155 -20.46 -6.90 -28.52
N SER A 156 -19.52 -7.82 -28.75
CA SER A 156 -19.37 -8.46 -30.06
C SER A 156 -20.63 -9.24 -30.46
N ALA A 157 -21.26 -9.98 -29.56
CA ALA A 157 -22.50 -10.70 -29.83
C ALA A 157 -23.66 -9.76 -30.24
N GLN A 158 -23.73 -8.56 -29.65
CA GLN A 158 -24.75 -7.55 -29.99
C GLN A 158 -24.54 -6.92 -31.37
N TYR A 159 -23.29 -6.74 -31.82
CA TYR A 159 -22.97 -5.95 -33.02
C TYR A 159 -22.31 -6.73 -34.17
N VAL A 160 -22.00 -8.02 -34.02
CA VAL A 160 -21.29 -8.86 -35.02
C VAL A 160 -21.97 -8.86 -36.39
N ASN A 161 -23.30 -8.75 -36.44
CA ASN A 161 -24.08 -8.77 -37.68
C ASN A 161 -24.55 -7.38 -38.14
N GLN A 162 -24.12 -6.30 -37.48
CA GLN A 162 -24.58 -4.95 -37.76
C GLN A 162 -23.40 -4.03 -38.05
N GLN A 163 -23.00 -3.96 -39.32
CA GLN A 163 -21.97 -2.99 -39.72
C GLN A 163 -22.49 -1.57 -39.48
N PRO A 164 -21.71 -0.68 -38.82
CA PRO A 164 -22.14 0.69 -38.59
C PRO A 164 -22.29 1.43 -39.92
N ALA A 165 -23.39 2.17 -40.07
CA ALA A 165 -23.69 2.89 -41.31
C ALA A 165 -22.76 4.10 -41.51
N SER A 166 -22.16 4.61 -40.43
CA SER A 166 -21.19 5.70 -40.45
C SER A 166 -20.27 5.65 -39.22
N GLU A 167 -19.17 6.39 -39.24
CA GLU A 167 -18.27 6.55 -38.06
C GLU A 167 -19.01 7.13 -36.84
N GLN A 168 -20.01 7.98 -37.09
CA GLN A 168 -20.80 8.62 -36.05
C GLN A 168 -21.77 7.63 -35.39
N ASP A 169 -22.39 6.75 -36.18
CA ASP A 169 -23.18 5.61 -35.69
C ASP A 169 -22.29 4.60 -34.93
N ALA A 170 -21.07 4.34 -35.40
CA ALA A 170 -20.10 3.53 -34.66
C ALA A 170 -19.77 4.15 -33.29
N ARG A 171 -19.54 5.47 -33.23
CA ARG A 171 -19.31 6.20 -31.97
C ARG A 171 -20.51 6.17 -31.05
N GLU A 172 -21.73 6.36 -31.56
CA GLU A 172 -22.94 6.32 -30.74
C GLU A 172 -23.23 4.92 -30.18
N ARG A 173 -22.99 3.87 -30.96
CA ARG A 173 -23.05 2.47 -30.48
C ARG A 173 -22.02 2.21 -29.39
N LEU A 174 -20.80 2.70 -29.58
CA LEU A 174 -19.74 2.61 -28.60
C LEU A 174 -20.13 3.35 -27.31
N ILE A 175 -20.62 4.59 -27.41
CA ILE A 175 -21.16 5.34 -26.27
C ILE A 175 -22.33 4.60 -25.61
N ARG A 176 -23.23 3.94 -26.35
CA ARG A 176 -24.30 3.11 -25.80
C ARG A 176 -23.79 1.90 -25.02
N ILE A 177 -22.81 1.17 -25.54
CA ILE A 177 -22.12 0.08 -24.79
C ILE A 177 -21.57 0.62 -23.46
N TYR A 178 -21.14 1.88 -23.47
CA TYR A 178 -20.53 2.57 -22.33
C TYR A 178 -21.50 3.31 -21.41
N SER A 179 -22.79 3.42 -21.76
CA SER A 179 -23.80 4.23 -21.04
C SER A 179 -25.02 3.45 -20.57
N TYR A 180 -25.19 2.21 -21.00
CA TYR A 180 -26.10 1.25 -20.37
C TYR A 180 -25.40 0.47 -19.28
#